data_AF-E9HQW1-F1
#
_entry.id   AF-E9HQW1-F1
#
_cell.length_a   1.000
_cell.length_b   1.000
_cell.length_c   1.000
_cell.angle_alpha   90.00
_cell.angle_beta   90.00
_cell.angle_gamma   90.00
#
_symmetry.space_group_name_H-M   'P 1'
#
loop_
_entity.id
_entity.type
_entity.pdbx_description
1 polymer ?
#
loop_
_entity_poly.entity_id
_entity_poly.type
_entity_poly.pdbx_seq_one_letter_code
_entity_poly.pdbx_strand_id
1 'polypeptide(L)'
;MEREYMVGTRVECDGFRGTVLFVGEVPPTKGNWLGVEWDDPSRGKHSGSHEGIQHFVTKKINAGSFVRVNKIKPSLEFSQALSERYLESSKDDYADKLLIRNQIEHWEEVNKLGQLPSLEQLSLYGCGLKNIQVKEKSFSKLSKLSLSNNKISQWQHISELDKLLMLVDLKMCGNQGLEVPSNETFTQWIIARVGNLQILNGSEILSVDRRGAELDYLKYNGREYLTALSQLRSSTEQQSRGDFYSIHPRYKFLVQKYGPPEPGEFEMKPTTLKNNLIMLQLQRGTKRISKKLPLTMEVQKLKVLIHRLFELDSSELNFFSYSPKNPGLYIPLDNDLRPLSFYSVEDGDIIEVKNSSV
;
A
#
# COMPACT_ATOMS: atom_id res chain seq x y z
N MET A 1 -9.97 -29.57 33.25
CA MET A 1 -8.85 -28.92 33.96
C MET A 1 -9.10 -27.42 33.92
N GLU A 2 -9.18 -26.77 35.07
CA GLU A 2 -9.24 -25.30 35.12
C GLU A 2 -7.94 -24.76 34.53
N ARG A 3 -8.02 -23.85 33.54
CA ARG A 3 -6.84 -23.22 32.95
C ARG A 3 -6.27 -22.20 33.92
N GLU A 4 -4.99 -22.34 34.25
CA GLU A 4 -4.23 -21.34 34.99
C GLU A 4 -3.86 -20.16 34.09
N TYR A 5 -4.05 -18.94 34.58
CA TYR A 5 -3.59 -17.71 33.93
C TYR A 5 -2.27 -17.30 34.56
N MET A 6 -1.30 -16.87 33.75
CA MET A 6 -0.01 -16.35 34.21
C MET A 6 0.12 -14.85 33.93
N VAL A 7 0.97 -14.17 34.70
CA VAL A 7 1.37 -12.79 34.37
C VAL A 7 1.98 -12.75 32.97
N GLY A 8 1.62 -11.74 32.18
CA GLY A 8 1.94 -11.61 30.75
C GLY A 8 0.89 -12.21 29.82
N THR A 9 -0.04 -13.03 30.32
CA THR A 9 -1.10 -13.64 29.48
C THR A 9 -2.00 -12.57 28.89
N ARG A 10 -2.34 -12.71 27.60
CA ARG A 10 -3.28 -11.84 26.91
C ARG A 10 -4.71 -12.36 27.08
N VAL A 11 -5.61 -11.43 27.37
CA VAL A 11 -6.98 -11.74 27.81
C VAL A 11 -8.00 -10.81 27.16
N GLU A 12 -9.24 -11.28 27.04
CA GLU A 12 -10.40 -10.52 26.62
C GLU A 12 -11.48 -10.53 27.71
N CYS A 13 -12.14 -9.39 27.95
CA CYS A 13 -13.31 -9.28 28.81
C CYS A 13 -14.29 -8.26 28.22
N ASP A 14 -15.52 -8.68 27.93
CA ASP A 14 -16.58 -7.85 27.33
C ASP A 14 -16.15 -7.12 26.05
N GLY A 15 -15.33 -7.76 25.20
CA GLY A 15 -14.82 -7.17 23.95
C GLY A 15 -13.59 -6.26 24.09
N PHE A 16 -13.10 -6.03 25.31
CA PHE A 16 -11.86 -5.29 25.57
C PHE A 16 -10.71 -6.25 25.83
N ARG A 17 -9.53 -5.93 25.31
CA ARG A 17 -8.32 -6.76 25.46
C ARG A 17 -7.32 -6.11 26.40
N GLY A 18 -6.59 -6.94 27.13
CA GLY A 18 -5.58 -6.50 28.08
C GLY A 18 -4.53 -7.57 28.37
N THR A 19 -3.53 -7.18 29.14
CA THR A 19 -2.44 -8.06 29.61
C THR A 19 -2.61 -8.28 31.10
N VAL A 20 -2.53 -9.54 31.54
CA VAL A 20 -2.49 -9.90 32.96
C VAL A 20 -1.18 -9.41 33.57
N LEU A 21 -1.26 -8.56 34.59
CA LEU A 21 -0.13 -8.05 35.37
C LEU A 21 -0.07 -8.63 36.79
N PHE A 22 -1.16 -9.25 37.26
CA PHE A 22 -1.23 -9.88 38.58
C PHE A 22 -2.18 -11.06 38.55
N VAL A 23 -1.85 -12.11 39.30
CA VAL A 23 -2.70 -13.27 39.54
C VAL A 23 -2.63 -13.58 41.03
N GLY A 24 -3.78 -13.56 41.71
CA GLY A 24 -3.82 -13.91 43.13
C GLY A 24 -4.99 -13.30 43.87
N GLU A 25 -4.94 -13.40 45.19
CA GLU A 25 -5.95 -12.84 46.07
C GLU A 25 -5.80 -11.32 46.22
N VAL A 26 -6.93 -10.65 46.42
CA VAL A 26 -6.99 -9.19 46.62
C VAL A 26 -7.80 -8.94 47.88
N PRO A 27 -7.19 -9.04 49.08
CA PRO A 27 -7.90 -8.83 50.34
C PRO A 27 -8.59 -7.47 50.40
N PRO A 28 -9.77 -7.35 51.05
CA PRO A 28 -10.50 -8.39 51.78
C PRO A 28 -11.38 -9.28 50.88
N THR A 29 -11.31 -9.12 49.56
CA THR A 29 -12.15 -9.89 48.63
C THR A 29 -11.68 -11.36 48.55
N LYS A 30 -12.64 -12.30 48.50
CA LYS A 30 -12.34 -13.74 48.47
C LYS A 30 -12.02 -14.24 47.06
N GLY A 31 -11.12 -15.21 46.96
CA GLY A 31 -10.79 -15.95 45.73
C GLY A 31 -9.86 -15.19 44.79
N ASN A 32 -9.42 -15.87 43.73
CA ASN A 32 -8.43 -15.34 42.81
C ASN A 32 -9.00 -14.27 41.86
N TRP A 33 -8.15 -13.28 41.59
CA TRP A 33 -8.37 -12.20 40.66
C TRP A 33 -7.21 -12.10 39.69
N LEU A 34 -7.52 -11.57 38.51
CA LEU A 34 -6.53 -11.12 37.55
C LEU A 34 -6.46 -9.60 37.63
N GLY A 35 -5.29 -9.06 37.90
CA GLY A 35 -5.00 -7.66 37.60
C GLY A 35 -4.68 -7.54 36.12
N VAL A 36 -5.45 -6.76 35.38
CA VAL A 36 -5.33 -6.62 33.92
C VAL A 36 -5.06 -5.17 33.57
N GLU A 37 -4.04 -4.90 32.78
CA GLU A 37 -3.86 -3.62 32.08
C GLU A 37 -4.54 -3.69 30.72
N TRP A 38 -5.48 -2.77 30.47
CA TRP A 38 -6.22 -2.72 29.21
C TRP A 38 -5.44 -1.98 28.12
N ASP A 39 -5.55 -2.45 26.89
CA ASP A 39 -4.99 -1.76 25.72
C ASP A 39 -5.67 -0.40 25.50
N ASP A 40 -6.99 -0.36 25.71
CA ASP A 40 -7.79 0.87 25.78
C ASP A 40 -7.83 1.38 27.23
N PRO A 41 -7.14 2.49 27.55
CA PRO A 41 -7.07 3.00 28.92
C PRO A 41 -8.43 3.41 29.48
N SER A 42 -9.42 3.72 28.63
CA SER A 42 -10.76 4.15 29.07
C SER A 42 -11.55 3.05 29.79
N ARG A 43 -11.18 1.78 29.58
CA ARG A 43 -11.76 0.63 30.29
C ARG A 43 -11.20 0.48 31.70
N GLY A 44 -10.01 1.03 31.95
CA GLY A 44 -9.33 0.92 33.23
C GLY A 44 -10.00 1.74 34.32
N LYS A 45 -9.73 1.36 35.57
CA LYS A 45 -10.32 1.93 36.78
C LYS A 45 -9.26 2.43 37.77
N HIS A 46 -8.09 1.79 37.78
CA HIS A 46 -7.03 2.05 38.76
C HIS A 46 -5.67 1.64 38.21
N SER A 47 -4.59 2.09 38.86
CA SER A 47 -3.22 1.70 38.49
C SER A 47 -2.72 0.45 39.24
N GLY A 48 -3.64 -0.36 39.77
CA GLY A 48 -3.37 -1.70 40.33
C GLY A 48 -3.28 -1.78 41.84
N SER A 49 -3.86 -0.79 42.54
CA SER A 49 -4.07 -0.82 43.99
C SER A 49 -5.52 -1.11 44.36
N HIS A 50 -5.71 -1.75 45.51
CA HIS A 50 -7.01 -1.95 46.16
C HIS A 50 -6.84 -1.77 47.67
N GLU A 51 -7.69 -0.96 48.31
CA GLU A 51 -7.63 -0.70 49.77
C GLU A 51 -6.22 -0.30 50.27
N GLY A 52 -5.50 0.50 49.48
CA GLY A 52 -4.14 0.97 49.81
C GLY A 52 -3.01 -0.04 49.55
N ILE A 53 -3.32 -1.29 49.17
CA ILE A 53 -2.32 -2.30 48.82
C ILE A 53 -2.07 -2.27 47.32
N GLN A 54 -0.79 -2.16 46.92
CA GLN A 54 -0.37 -2.18 45.52
C GLN A 54 -0.11 -3.63 45.08
N HIS A 55 -0.84 -4.12 44.07
CA HIS A 55 -0.68 -5.47 43.55
C HIS A 55 0.09 -5.52 42.22
N PHE A 56 -0.11 -4.52 41.36
CA PHE A 56 0.59 -4.36 40.08
C PHE A 56 0.64 -2.91 39.67
N VAL A 57 1.50 -2.50 38.74
CA VAL A 57 1.57 -1.12 38.24
C VAL A 57 1.31 -1.09 36.74
N THR A 58 0.49 -0.15 36.28
CA THR A 58 0.20 0.05 34.86
C THR A 58 1.13 1.09 34.24
N LYS A 59 1.46 0.93 32.95
CA LYS A 59 2.21 1.87 32.13
C LYS A 59 1.46 3.18 31.95
N LYS A 60 0.13 3.10 31.79
CA LYS A 60 -0.76 4.27 31.73
C LYS A 60 -1.55 4.39 33.02
N ILE A 61 -1.65 5.60 33.56
CA ILE A 61 -2.40 5.84 34.79
C ILE A 61 -3.86 5.39 34.61
N ASN A 62 -4.36 4.65 35.60
CA ASN A 62 -5.72 4.12 35.64
C ASN A 62 -6.09 3.15 34.51
N ALA A 63 -5.15 2.63 33.73
CA ALA A 63 -5.45 1.65 32.67
C ALA A 63 -5.74 0.23 33.19
N GLY A 64 -5.68 0.01 34.51
CA GLY A 64 -5.78 -1.31 35.13
C GLY A 64 -7.15 -1.63 35.71
N SER A 65 -7.48 -2.92 35.85
CA SER A 65 -8.66 -3.41 36.57
C SER A 65 -8.42 -4.77 37.20
N PHE A 66 -9.03 -5.04 38.35
CA PHE A 66 -9.19 -6.41 38.84
C PHE A 66 -10.41 -7.08 38.20
N VAL A 67 -10.21 -8.25 37.61
CA VAL A 67 -11.25 -9.02 36.92
C VAL A 67 -11.29 -10.45 37.45
N ARG A 68 -12.49 -11.01 37.58
CA ARG A 68 -12.67 -12.42 37.94
C ARG A 68 -12.26 -13.32 36.79
N VAL A 69 -11.57 -14.42 37.13
CA VAL A 69 -11.09 -15.43 36.19
C VAL A 69 -12.23 -15.93 35.28
N ASN A 70 -13.43 -16.14 35.81
CA ASN A 70 -14.58 -16.62 35.05
C ASN A 70 -15.18 -15.61 34.04
N LYS A 71 -14.85 -14.32 34.13
CA LYS A 71 -15.26 -13.31 33.15
C LYS A 71 -14.23 -13.10 32.05
N ILE A 72 -13.06 -13.71 32.20
CA ILE A 72 -11.93 -13.55 31.30
C ILE A 72 -11.98 -14.67 30.27
N LYS A 73 -11.94 -14.30 28.99
CA LYS A 73 -11.66 -15.21 27.89
C LYS A 73 -10.17 -15.14 27.59
N PRO A 74 -9.48 -16.27 27.36
CA PRO A 74 -8.13 -16.21 26.81
C PRO A 74 -8.19 -15.53 25.46
N SER A 75 -7.29 -14.58 25.18
CA SER A 75 -7.07 -14.22 23.79
C SER A 75 -6.25 -15.35 23.17
N LEU A 76 -6.74 -15.96 22.09
CA LEU A 76 -6.00 -17.01 21.42
C LEU A 76 -4.64 -16.48 20.97
N GLU A 77 -3.58 -17.22 21.26
CA GLU A 77 -2.29 -17.01 20.61
C GLU A 77 -2.47 -17.11 19.10
N PHE A 78 -1.66 -16.36 18.35
CA PHE A 78 -1.74 -16.32 16.89
C PHE A 78 -1.75 -17.72 16.28
N SER A 79 -0.82 -18.59 16.70
CA SER A 79 -0.76 -20.00 16.27
C SER A 79 -2.06 -20.78 16.50
N GLN A 80 -2.75 -20.55 17.61
CA GLN A 80 -3.97 -21.25 17.99
C GLN A 80 -5.20 -20.68 17.25
N ALA A 81 -5.28 -19.36 17.10
CA ALA A 81 -6.29 -18.72 16.25
C ALA A 81 -6.18 -19.20 14.79
N LEU A 82 -4.98 -19.52 14.34
CA LEU A 82 -4.71 -20.03 13.01
C LEU A 82 -5.03 -21.50 12.84
N SER A 83 -4.75 -22.34 13.84
CA SER A 83 -5.19 -23.74 13.82
C SER A 83 -6.71 -23.83 13.77
N GLU A 84 -7.41 -23.03 14.58
CA GLU A 84 -8.87 -23.02 14.63
C GLU A 84 -9.52 -22.50 13.33
N ARG A 85 -8.84 -21.60 12.59
CA ARG A 85 -9.34 -21.04 11.33
C ARG A 85 -9.02 -21.88 10.09
N TYR A 86 -7.80 -22.39 10.00
CA TYR A 86 -7.24 -22.91 8.74
C TYR A 86 -6.87 -24.40 8.79
N LEU A 87 -6.78 -25.02 9.97
CA LEU A 87 -6.53 -26.45 10.11
C LEU A 87 -7.79 -27.21 10.50
N GLU A 88 -8.62 -26.65 11.39
CA GLU A 88 -9.95 -27.15 11.68
C GLU A 88 -10.95 -26.49 10.74
N SER A 89 -11.75 -27.31 10.05
CA SER A 89 -12.65 -26.90 8.97
C SER A 89 -13.88 -26.13 9.46
N SER A 90 -13.72 -25.18 10.39
CA SER A 90 -14.83 -24.42 10.96
C SER A 90 -15.16 -23.21 10.08
N LYS A 91 -16.42 -23.11 9.64
CA LYS A 91 -16.96 -22.03 8.79
C LYS A 91 -17.46 -20.84 9.62
N ASP A 92 -16.80 -20.51 10.73
CA ASP A 92 -17.34 -19.52 11.66
C ASP A 92 -16.64 -18.16 11.58
N ASP A 93 -17.48 -17.12 11.47
CA ASP A 93 -17.19 -15.67 11.56
C ASP A 93 -16.39 -15.27 12.83
N TYR A 94 -16.25 -16.19 13.79
CA TYR A 94 -15.48 -16.02 15.02
C TYR A 94 -13.96 -16.00 14.76
N ALA A 95 -13.48 -16.75 13.77
CA ALA A 95 -12.06 -16.85 13.43
C ALA A 95 -11.50 -15.59 12.74
N ASP A 96 -12.35 -14.85 12.02
CA ASP A 96 -12.04 -13.50 11.54
C ASP A 96 -11.82 -12.53 12.71
N LYS A 97 -12.66 -12.60 13.75
CA LYS A 97 -12.53 -11.77 14.96
C LYS A 97 -11.32 -12.14 15.84
N LEU A 98 -10.79 -13.36 15.72
CA LEU A 98 -9.67 -13.84 16.52
C LEU A 98 -8.31 -13.28 16.07
N LEU A 99 -8.05 -13.20 14.75
CA LEU A 99 -6.83 -12.59 14.21
C LEU A 99 -6.86 -11.06 14.27
N ILE A 100 -8.04 -10.49 14.02
CA ILE A 100 -8.29 -9.05 14.16
C ILE A 100 -8.02 -8.67 15.63
N ARG A 101 -7.03 -7.79 15.86
CA ARG A 101 -6.55 -7.28 17.17
C ARG A 101 -5.55 -8.16 17.94
N ASN A 102 -4.98 -9.21 17.34
CA ASN A 102 -3.78 -9.81 17.92
C ASN A 102 -2.57 -8.92 17.60
N GLN A 103 -1.74 -8.63 18.61
CA GLN A 103 -0.52 -7.83 18.41
C GLN A 103 0.51 -8.67 17.67
N ILE A 104 0.49 -8.56 16.34
CA ILE A 104 1.47 -9.15 15.45
C ILE A 104 2.30 -7.99 14.94
N GLU A 105 3.34 -7.62 15.68
CA GLU A 105 4.22 -6.53 15.23
C GLU A 105 5.15 -6.95 14.10
N HIS A 106 5.37 -8.26 13.97
CA HIS A 106 6.42 -8.88 13.16
C HIS A 106 5.88 -9.90 12.16
N TRP A 107 6.27 -9.78 10.88
CA TRP A 107 5.80 -10.66 9.79
C TRP A 107 6.26 -12.12 9.92
N GLU A 108 7.30 -12.37 10.72
CA GLU A 108 7.81 -13.70 11.04
C GLU A 108 6.72 -14.63 11.57
N GLU A 109 5.78 -14.09 12.35
CA GLU A 109 4.61 -14.82 12.80
C GLU A 109 3.72 -15.18 11.61
N VAL A 110 3.39 -14.19 10.77
CA VAL A 110 2.57 -14.37 9.56
C VAL A 110 3.15 -15.45 8.66
N ASN A 111 4.48 -15.52 8.50
CA ASN A 111 5.17 -16.54 7.69
C ASN A 111 4.86 -17.99 8.11
N LYS A 112 4.43 -18.24 9.36
CA LYS A 112 3.98 -19.58 9.82
C LYS A 112 2.76 -20.07 9.02
N LEU A 113 2.00 -19.15 8.42
CA LEU A 113 0.85 -19.42 7.55
C LEU A 113 1.20 -19.68 6.10
N GLY A 114 2.42 -19.33 5.70
CA GLY A 114 2.82 -19.40 4.32
C GLY A 114 2.82 -20.82 3.72
N GLN A 115 2.76 -21.85 4.56
CA GLN A 115 2.69 -23.26 4.13
C GLN A 115 1.26 -23.78 3.96
N LEU A 116 0.24 -23.00 4.32
CA LEU A 116 -1.15 -23.43 4.19
C LEU A 116 -1.57 -23.47 2.71
N PRO A 117 -1.87 -24.66 2.15
CA PRO A 117 -2.04 -24.82 0.70
C PRO A 117 -3.36 -24.28 0.15
N SER A 118 -4.30 -23.90 1.03
CA SER A 118 -5.64 -23.40 0.68
C SER A 118 -5.89 -21.98 1.19
N LEU A 119 -4.87 -21.29 1.69
CA LEU A 119 -5.01 -19.92 2.20
C LEU A 119 -5.11 -18.94 1.03
N GLU A 120 -6.34 -18.55 0.69
CA GLU A 120 -6.61 -17.63 -0.42
C GLU A 120 -6.83 -16.18 0.03
N GLN A 121 -7.31 -15.98 1.25
CA GLN A 121 -7.64 -14.67 1.79
C GLN A 121 -7.12 -14.55 3.21
N LEU A 122 -6.46 -13.43 3.51
CA LEU A 122 -5.90 -13.17 4.83
C LEU A 122 -6.17 -11.72 5.24
N SER A 123 -6.78 -11.55 6.41
CA SER A 123 -6.96 -10.24 7.04
C SER A 123 -6.04 -10.11 8.24
N LEU A 124 -5.15 -9.13 8.19
CA LEU A 124 -4.25 -8.69 9.27
C LEU A 124 -4.60 -7.26 9.68
N TYR A 125 -5.89 -6.92 9.64
CA TYR A 125 -6.39 -5.59 10.00
C TYR A 125 -6.08 -5.27 11.46
N GLY A 126 -5.44 -4.14 11.73
CA GLY A 126 -5.27 -3.65 13.10
C GLY A 126 -4.39 -4.54 13.99
N CYS A 127 -3.49 -5.33 13.39
CA CYS A 127 -2.60 -6.22 14.14
C CYS A 127 -1.37 -5.51 14.72
N GLY A 128 -1.08 -4.28 14.28
CA GLY A 128 0.09 -3.52 14.72
C GLY A 128 1.39 -3.89 13.99
N LEU A 129 1.29 -4.53 12.82
CA LEU A 129 2.45 -4.91 11.99
C LEU A 129 3.33 -3.70 11.70
N LYS A 130 4.64 -3.84 11.92
CA LYS A 130 5.65 -2.81 11.64
C LYS A 130 6.48 -3.17 10.41
N ASN A 131 6.75 -4.47 10.19
CA ASN A 131 7.49 -4.96 9.03
C ASN A 131 6.65 -5.94 8.18
N ILE A 132 7.13 -6.15 6.95
CA ILE A 132 6.71 -7.21 6.04
C ILE A 132 7.99 -7.87 5.54
N GLN A 133 8.06 -9.19 5.62
CA GLN A 133 9.19 -9.97 5.09
C GLN A 133 8.67 -11.31 4.60
N VAL A 134 8.20 -11.34 3.35
CA VAL A 134 7.56 -12.52 2.78
C VAL A 134 8.63 -13.58 2.49
N LYS A 135 8.49 -14.75 3.10
CA LYS A 135 9.36 -15.90 2.78
C LYS A 135 9.12 -16.34 1.33
N GLU A 136 10.20 -16.60 0.58
CA GLU A 136 10.06 -17.11 -0.78
C GLU A 136 9.26 -18.42 -0.82
N LYS A 137 8.53 -18.63 -1.92
CA LYS A 137 7.74 -19.85 -2.18
C LYS A 137 6.71 -20.14 -1.07
N SER A 138 6.23 -19.10 -0.39
CA SER A 138 5.17 -19.20 0.60
C SER A 138 3.91 -18.49 0.10
N PHE A 139 2.74 -18.79 0.70
CA PHE A 139 1.44 -18.23 0.33
C PHE A 139 1.04 -18.49 -1.13
N SER A 140 1.18 -19.74 -1.58
CA SER A 140 1.01 -20.13 -2.99
C SER A 140 -0.37 -19.87 -3.59
N LYS A 141 -1.41 -19.67 -2.77
CA LYS A 141 -2.77 -19.35 -3.23
C LYS A 141 -3.31 -18.01 -2.72
N LEU A 142 -2.52 -17.25 -1.97
CA LEU A 142 -3.02 -16.02 -1.34
C LEU A 142 -3.29 -14.96 -2.40
N SER A 143 -4.57 -14.65 -2.60
CA SER A 143 -5.06 -13.73 -3.62
C SER A 143 -5.59 -12.41 -3.07
N LYS A 144 -6.06 -12.42 -1.82
CA LYS A 144 -6.58 -11.22 -1.13
C LYS A 144 -5.89 -11.00 0.21
N LEU A 145 -5.37 -9.81 0.43
CA LEU A 145 -4.67 -9.45 1.66
C LEU A 145 -5.14 -8.10 2.19
N SER A 146 -5.47 -8.04 3.48
CA SER A 146 -5.78 -6.80 4.18
C SER A 146 -4.73 -6.49 5.24
N LEU A 147 -3.99 -5.41 5.03
CA LEU A 147 -2.97 -4.83 5.92
C LEU A 147 -3.40 -3.46 6.48
N SER A 148 -4.67 -3.10 6.37
CA SER A 148 -5.18 -1.82 6.86
C SER A 148 -5.00 -1.64 8.36
N ASN A 149 -4.80 -0.38 8.78
CA ASN A 149 -4.64 0.03 10.18
C ASN A 149 -3.48 -0.67 10.91
N ASN A 150 -2.36 -0.87 10.23
CA ASN A 150 -1.10 -1.31 10.83
C ASN A 150 -0.11 -0.13 10.99
N LYS A 151 1.14 -0.44 11.33
CA LYS A 151 2.23 0.53 11.59
C LYS A 151 3.38 0.37 10.60
N ILE A 152 3.06 -0.03 9.36
CA ILE A 152 4.04 -0.20 8.29
C ILE A 152 4.46 1.18 7.79
N SER A 153 5.73 1.53 7.93
CA SER A 153 6.27 2.87 7.66
C SER A 153 7.35 2.92 6.58
N GLN A 154 7.74 1.78 6.01
CA GLN A 154 8.84 1.68 5.04
C GLN A 154 8.37 1.08 3.72
N TRP A 155 8.75 1.71 2.61
CA TRP A 155 8.33 1.31 1.26
C TRP A 155 8.93 -0.03 0.81
N GLN A 156 10.10 -0.40 1.34
CA GLN A 156 10.74 -1.69 1.10
C GLN A 156 9.85 -2.85 1.56
N HIS A 157 9.10 -2.65 2.65
CA HIS A 157 8.17 -3.64 3.18
C HIS A 157 6.98 -3.84 2.22
N ILE A 158 6.58 -2.80 1.50
CA ILE A 158 5.56 -2.91 0.46
C ILE A 158 6.10 -3.66 -0.76
N SER A 159 7.37 -3.44 -1.13
CA SER A 159 8.04 -4.19 -2.20
C SER A 159 8.06 -5.70 -1.93
N GLU A 160 8.12 -6.14 -0.66
CA GLU A 160 8.09 -7.56 -0.29
C GLU A 160 6.80 -8.27 -0.71
N LEU A 161 5.69 -7.53 -0.85
CA LEU A 161 4.41 -8.09 -1.28
C LEU A 161 4.45 -8.58 -2.74
N ASP A 162 5.40 -8.13 -3.56
CA ASP A 162 5.57 -8.61 -4.93
C ASP A 162 5.98 -10.10 -4.99
N LYS A 163 6.49 -10.65 -3.87
CA LYS A 163 6.78 -12.09 -3.73
C LYS A 163 5.51 -12.94 -3.66
N LEU A 164 4.36 -12.33 -3.36
CA LEU A 164 3.05 -12.99 -3.30
C LEU A 164 2.47 -13.08 -4.73
N LEU A 165 2.90 -14.09 -5.48
CA LEU A 165 2.62 -14.18 -6.92
C LEU A 165 1.12 -14.22 -7.29
N MET A 166 0.26 -14.68 -6.38
CA MET A 166 -1.19 -14.75 -6.62
C MET A 166 -1.96 -13.52 -6.09
N LEU A 167 -1.28 -12.55 -5.46
CA LEU A 167 -1.92 -11.40 -4.82
C LEU A 167 -2.50 -10.45 -5.88
N VAL A 168 -3.84 -10.36 -5.90
CA VAL A 168 -4.60 -9.51 -6.83
C VAL A 168 -5.41 -8.42 -6.12
N ASP A 169 -5.75 -8.59 -4.85
CA ASP A 169 -6.54 -7.62 -4.07
C ASP A 169 -5.82 -7.27 -2.76
N LEU A 170 -5.47 -5.98 -2.60
CA LEU A 170 -4.76 -5.46 -1.44
C LEU A 170 -5.53 -4.31 -0.80
N LYS A 171 -5.71 -4.39 0.52
CA LYS A 171 -6.18 -3.26 1.34
C LYS A 171 -5.09 -2.83 2.30
N MET A 172 -4.75 -1.55 2.32
CA MET A 172 -3.67 -1.02 3.16
C MET A 172 -3.87 0.40 3.69
N CYS A 173 -5.10 0.92 3.65
CA CYS A 173 -5.44 2.21 4.26
C CYS A 173 -5.09 2.28 5.75
N GLY A 174 -4.75 3.47 6.25
CA GLY A 174 -4.57 3.72 7.68
C GLY A 174 -3.26 3.22 8.28
N ASN A 175 -2.27 2.90 7.44
CA ASN A 175 -0.89 2.69 7.90
C ASN A 175 -0.20 4.03 8.19
N GLN A 176 0.53 4.11 9.30
CA GLN A 176 1.24 5.32 9.73
C GLN A 176 2.71 5.27 9.28
N GLY A 177 3.22 6.39 8.75
CA GLY A 177 4.65 6.58 8.43
C GLY A 177 5.02 6.46 6.95
N LEU A 178 4.10 6.06 6.07
CA LEU A 178 4.29 6.13 4.61
C LEU A 178 3.83 7.50 4.09
N GLU A 179 4.56 8.55 4.45
CA GLU A 179 4.23 9.92 4.06
C GLU A 179 4.48 10.16 2.57
N VAL A 180 3.46 10.68 1.89
CA VAL A 180 3.51 11.08 0.49
C VAL A 180 2.64 12.32 0.26
N PRO A 181 2.89 13.10 -0.81
CA PRO A 181 2.18 14.37 -1.04
C PRO A 181 0.67 14.24 -1.22
N SER A 182 0.19 13.08 -1.70
CA SER A 182 -1.23 12.84 -1.95
C SER A 182 -1.59 11.36 -1.87
N ASN A 183 -2.87 11.06 -1.68
CA ASN A 183 -3.39 9.68 -1.74
C ASN A 183 -3.25 9.05 -3.13
N GLU A 184 -3.24 9.86 -4.18
CA GLU A 184 -2.97 9.40 -5.55
C GLU A 184 -1.53 8.91 -5.67
N THR A 185 -0.56 9.70 -5.18
CA THR A 185 0.86 9.29 -5.12
C THR A 185 1.06 8.02 -4.29
N PHE A 186 0.36 7.92 -3.15
CA PHE A 186 0.35 6.71 -2.32
C PHE A 186 -0.03 5.47 -3.13
N THR A 187 -1.17 5.58 -3.83
CA THR A 187 -1.75 4.51 -4.65
C THR A 187 -0.81 4.13 -5.79
N GLN A 188 -0.29 5.11 -6.52
CA GLN A 188 0.65 4.89 -7.63
C GLN A 188 1.92 4.16 -7.17
N TRP A 189 2.49 4.55 -6.03
CA TRP A 189 3.72 3.91 -5.53
C TRP A 189 3.51 2.44 -5.15
N ILE A 190 2.32 2.07 -4.66
CA ILE A 190 1.97 0.68 -4.37
C ILE A 190 1.82 -0.10 -5.69
N ILE A 191 1.08 0.46 -6.66
CA ILE A 191 0.86 -0.17 -7.98
C ILE A 191 2.19 -0.46 -8.68
N ALA A 192 3.14 0.48 -8.61
CA ALA A 192 4.46 0.31 -9.20
C ALA A 192 5.34 -0.72 -8.47
N ARG A 193 5.10 -0.96 -7.17
CA ARG A 193 5.88 -1.92 -6.35
C ARG A 193 5.31 -3.33 -6.34
N VAL A 194 4.02 -3.52 -6.61
CA VAL A 194 3.34 -4.83 -6.60
C VAL A 194 2.72 -5.11 -7.97
N GLY A 195 3.35 -6.00 -8.74
CA GLY A 195 3.09 -6.17 -10.18
C GLY A 195 1.77 -6.86 -10.53
N ASN A 196 1.33 -7.79 -9.70
CA ASN A 196 0.16 -8.64 -10.01
C ASN A 196 -1.17 -8.05 -9.51
N LEU A 197 -1.12 -6.88 -8.87
CA LEU A 197 -2.28 -6.28 -8.23
C LEU A 197 -3.36 -5.88 -9.26
N GLN A 198 -4.62 -6.12 -8.97
CA GLN A 198 -5.76 -5.73 -9.81
C GLN A 198 -6.70 -4.79 -9.07
N ILE A 199 -6.78 -4.93 -7.74
CA ILE A 199 -7.62 -4.12 -6.88
C ILE A 199 -6.76 -3.58 -5.72
N LEU A 200 -6.82 -2.28 -5.49
CA LEU A 200 -6.17 -1.61 -4.36
C LEU A 200 -7.19 -0.77 -3.59
N ASN A 201 -7.32 -1.05 -2.29
CA ASN A 201 -8.27 -0.36 -1.40
C ASN A 201 -9.71 -0.37 -1.94
N GLY A 202 -10.09 -1.43 -2.66
CA GLY A 202 -11.41 -1.58 -3.28
C GLY A 202 -11.60 -0.88 -4.63
N SER A 203 -10.57 -0.23 -5.18
CA SER A 203 -10.60 0.37 -6.52
C SER A 203 -9.85 -0.52 -7.52
N GLU A 204 -10.41 -0.70 -8.71
CA GLU A 204 -9.76 -1.40 -9.82
C GLU A 204 -8.56 -0.60 -10.35
N ILE A 205 -7.48 -1.30 -10.70
CA ILE A 205 -6.28 -0.73 -11.29
C ILE A 205 -6.36 -0.90 -12.81
N LEU A 206 -6.62 0.19 -13.52
CA LEU A 206 -6.63 0.15 -14.98
C LEU A 206 -5.21 0.02 -15.54
N SER A 207 -5.11 -0.52 -16.74
CA SER A 207 -3.82 -0.70 -17.43
C SER A 207 -3.07 0.63 -17.64
N VAL A 208 -3.81 1.72 -17.90
CA VAL A 208 -3.27 3.08 -18.03
C VAL A 208 -2.70 3.59 -16.70
N ASP A 209 -3.40 3.38 -15.58
CA ASP A 209 -2.96 3.79 -14.26
C ASP A 209 -1.71 3.03 -13.83
N ARG A 210 -1.69 1.71 -14.09
CA ARG A 210 -0.50 0.87 -13.86
C ARG A 210 0.70 1.35 -14.65
N ARG A 211 0.50 1.66 -15.93
CA ARG A 211 1.58 2.16 -16.78
C ARG A 211 2.10 3.51 -16.28
N GLY A 212 1.23 4.45 -15.95
CA GLY A 212 1.62 5.76 -15.42
C GLY A 212 2.41 5.62 -14.11
N ALA A 213 1.89 4.85 -13.16
CA ALA A 213 2.55 4.56 -11.89
C ALA A 213 3.95 3.94 -12.06
N GLU A 214 4.10 2.97 -12.97
CA GLU A 214 5.38 2.32 -13.24
C GLU A 214 6.41 3.27 -13.89
N LEU A 215 5.98 4.15 -14.79
CA LEU A 215 6.85 5.16 -15.41
C LEU A 215 7.27 6.24 -14.41
N ASP A 216 6.33 6.74 -13.60
CA ASP A 216 6.63 7.72 -12.56
C ASP A 216 7.60 7.15 -11.53
N TYR A 217 7.45 5.87 -11.18
CA TYR A 217 8.36 5.16 -10.30
C TYR A 217 9.77 5.02 -10.88
N LEU A 218 9.90 4.73 -12.18
CA LEU A 218 11.20 4.74 -12.88
C LEU A 218 11.84 6.12 -12.84
N LYS A 219 11.08 7.17 -13.19
CA LYS A 219 11.57 8.55 -13.19
C LYS A 219 12.00 9.00 -11.79
N TYR A 220 11.20 8.69 -10.78
CA TYR A 220 11.44 9.09 -9.39
C TYR A 220 12.74 8.50 -8.82
N ASN A 221 12.99 7.21 -9.04
CA ASN A 221 14.18 6.54 -8.50
C ASN A 221 15.36 6.49 -9.49
N GLY A 222 15.23 7.12 -10.67
CA GLY A 222 16.21 6.98 -11.74
C GLY A 222 17.55 7.65 -11.48
N ARG A 223 17.60 8.76 -10.72
CA ARG A 223 18.88 9.34 -10.28
C ARG A 223 19.67 8.39 -9.38
N GLU A 224 19.00 7.76 -8.41
CA GLU A 224 19.62 6.79 -7.51
C GLU A 224 20.08 5.56 -8.29
N TYR A 225 19.25 5.07 -9.22
CA TYR A 225 19.60 4.00 -10.14
C TYR A 225 20.84 4.32 -10.99
N LEU A 226 20.89 5.49 -11.62
CA LEU A 226 22.04 5.92 -12.42
C LEU A 226 23.28 6.12 -11.55
N THR A 227 23.12 6.61 -10.32
CA THR A 227 24.24 6.72 -9.36
C THR A 227 24.80 5.33 -9.05
N ALA A 228 23.93 4.38 -8.72
CA ALA A 228 24.29 2.98 -8.48
C ALA A 228 24.91 2.32 -9.73
N LEU A 229 24.54 2.75 -10.94
CA LEU A 229 25.18 2.32 -12.19
C LEU A 229 26.52 3.03 -12.48
N SER A 230 26.68 4.30 -12.14
CA SER A 230 27.86 5.11 -12.54
C SER A 230 29.11 4.84 -11.71
N GLN A 231 28.96 4.26 -10.51
CA GLN A 231 30.06 3.93 -9.59
C GLN A 231 30.89 2.69 -9.99
N LEU A 232 30.92 2.34 -11.29
CA LEU A 232 31.55 1.15 -11.92
C LEU A 232 33.10 1.15 -11.93
N ARG A 233 33.80 1.26 -10.78
CA ARG A 233 35.29 1.21 -10.76
C ARG A 233 36.01 0.46 -9.61
N SER A 234 35.36 -0.23 -8.66
CA SER A 234 36.05 -1.18 -7.76
C SER A 234 35.18 -2.24 -7.06
N SER A 235 35.74 -3.45 -6.81
CA SER A 235 35.16 -4.71 -6.28
C SER A 235 34.23 -4.67 -5.03
N THR A 236 34.02 -3.54 -4.37
CA THR A 236 32.93 -3.26 -3.41
C THR A 236 31.54 -3.12 -4.11
N GLU A 237 31.40 -3.76 -5.27
CA GLU A 237 30.78 -3.27 -6.51
C GLU A 237 29.42 -3.91 -6.81
N GLN A 238 29.31 -5.22 -6.54
CA GLN A 238 28.08 -5.98 -6.65
C GLN A 238 27.10 -5.62 -5.53
N GLN A 239 27.62 -5.06 -4.44
CA GLN A 239 26.85 -4.69 -3.27
C GLN A 239 25.98 -3.48 -3.54
N SER A 240 26.50 -2.36 -4.09
CA SER A 240 25.70 -1.13 -4.31
C SER A 240 24.53 -1.32 -5.29
N ARG A 241 24.73 -2.10 -6.35
CA ARG A 241 23.65 -2.45 -7.28
C ARG A 241 22.67 -3.45 -6.65
N GLY A 242 23.19 -4.39 -5.85
CA GLY A 242 22.38 -5.31 -5.05
C GLY A 242 21.52 -4.57 -4.01
N ASP A 243 22.08 -3.56 -3.35
CA ASP A 243 21.44 -2.74 -2.33
C ASP A 243 20.28 -1.96 -2.94
N PHE A 244 20.49 -1.31 -4.10
CA PHE A 244 19.40 -0.63 -4.81
C PHE A 244 18.28 -1.61 -5.20
N TYR A 245 18.61 -2.77 -5.76
CA TYR A 245 17.58 -3.76 -6.13
C TYR A 245 16.92 -4.43 -4.93
N SER A 246 17.57 -4.47 -3.76
CA SER A 246 16.95 -4.95 -2.52
C SER A 246 15.82 -4.02 -2.07
N ILE A 247 15.97 -2.72 -2.30
CA ILE A 247 14.97 -1.68 -1.99
C ILE A 247 13.91 -1.58 -3.10
N HIS A 248 14.34 -1.76 -4.35
CA HIS A 248 13.50 -1.66 -5.56
C HIS A 248 13.54 -2.94 -6.43
N PRO A 249 13.00 -4.08 -5.97
CA PRO A 249 13.09 -5.37 -6.67
C PRO A 249 12.53 -5.34 -8.09
N ARG A 250 11.42 -4.62 -8.32
CA ARG A 250 10.78 -4.50 -9.64
C ARG A 250 11.55 -3.61 -10.62
N TYR A 251 12.51 -2.81 -10.15
CA TYR A 251 13.15 -1.79 -10.98
C TYR A 251 13.87 -2.38 -12.19
N LYS A 252 14.55 -3.52 -12.01
CA LYS A 252 15.22 -4.24 -13.11
C LYS A 252 14.23 -4.65 -14.21
N PHE A 253 13.06 -5.17 -13.82
CA PHE A 253 12.00 -5.54 -14.76
C PHE A 253 11.42 -4.32 -15.46
N LEU A 254 11.18 -3.22 -14.74
CA LEU A 254 10.62 -2.00 -15.31
C LEU A 254 11.55 -1.35 -16.33
N VAL A 255 12.87 -1.33 -16.06
CA VAL A 255 13.88 -0.88 -17.03
C VAL A 255 13.89 -1.75 -18.28
N GLN A 256 13.73 -3.07 -18.14
CA GLN A 256 13.62 -3.98 -19.28
C GLN A 256 12.34 -3.72 -20.09
N LYS A 257 11.24 -3.36 -19.41
CA LYS A 257 9.92 -3.15 -20.03
C LYS A 257 9.79 -1.79 -20.73
N TYR A 258 10.31 -0.72 -20.13
CA TYR A 258 10.11 0.66 -20.60
C TYR A 258 11.38 1.36 -21.08
N GLY A 259 12.56 0.76 -20.84
CA GLY A 259 13.86 1.39 -21.07
C GLY A 259 14.47 1.98 -19.78
N PRO A 260 15.79 2.22 -19.77
CA PRO A 260 16.44 2.91 -18.67
C PRO A 260 16.01 4.38 -18.64
N PRO A 261 15.90 5.00 -17.46
CA PRO A 261 15.54 6.41 -17.38
C PRO A 261 16.71 7.28 -17.85
N GLU A 262 16.42 8.36 -18.59
CA GLU A 262 17.46 9.18 -19.21
C GLU A 262 17.93 10.31 -18.28
N PRO A 263 19.24 10.65 -18.24
CA PRO A 263 19.79 11.72 -17.39
C PRO A 263 19.05 13.07 -17.47
N GLY A 264 18.50 13.40 -18.64
CA GLY A 264 17.75 14.64 -18.87
C GLY A 264 16.32 14.63 -18.32
N GLU A 265 15.75 13.47 -17.99
CA GLU A 265 14.40 13.35 -17.42
C GLU A 265 14.34 13.76 -15.95
N PHE A 266 15.51 13.80 -15.27
CA PHE A 266 15.59 14.11 -13.86
C PHE A 266 15.81 15.58 -13.56
N GLU A 267 16.00 16.45 -14.55
CA GLU A 267 16.13 17.88 -14.28
C GLU A 267 14.80 18.40 -13.73
N MET A 268 14.77 18.73 -12.43
CA MET A 268 13.68 19.49 -11.83
C MET A 268 13.67 20.87 -12.48
N LYS A 269 12.88 21.02 -13.54
CA LYS A 269 12.56 22.36 -14.05
C LYS A 269 11.85 23.10 -12.92
N PRO A 270 12.32 24.30 -12.54
CA PRO A 270 11.82 25.00 -11.36
C PRO A 270 10.29 25.15 -11.42
N THR A 271 9.63 24.70 -10.36
CA THR A 271 8.18 24.74 -10.09
C THR A 271 7.66 26.16 -9.80
N THR A 272 8.22 27.16 -10.45
CA THR A 272 7.53 28.45 -10.59
C THR A 272 6.59 28.32 -11.79
N LEU A 273 5.35 28.76 -11.59
CA LEU A 273 4.19 28.69 -12.49
C LEU A 273 4.38 29.24 -13.93
N LYS A 274 5.60 29.51 -14.39
CA LYS A 274 5.85 30.24 -15.63
C LYS A 274 6.26 29.40 -16.84
N ASN A 275 6.66 28.12 -16.76
CA ASN A 275 7.13 27.41 -17.97
C ASN A 275 6.86 25.89 -18.00
N ASN A 276 5.58 25.47 -17.99
CA ASN A 276 5.19 24.10 -18.43
C ASN A 276 4.38 24.13 -19.73
N LEU A 277 4.75 25.05 -20.64
CA LEU A 277 4.23 25.03 -22.00
C LEU A 277 5.07 24.05 -22.82
N ILE A 278 4.43 23.01 -23.35
CA ILE A 278 5.03 22.08 -24.31
C ILE A 278 4.53 22.41 -25.72
N MET A 279 5.37 22.22 -26.73
CA MET A 279 5.01 22.40 -28.12
C MET A 279 4.37 21.13 -28.67
N LEU A 280 3.06 21.15 -28.91
CA LEU A 280 2.32 20.04 -29.48
C LEU A 280 2.01 20.28 -30.96
N GLN A 281 2.00 19.20 -31.72
CA GLN A 281 1.59 19.18 -33.11
C GLN A 281 0.13 18.75 -33.20
N LEU A 282 -0.78 19.69 -33.37
CA LEU A 282 -2.20 19.40 -33.56
C LEU A 282 -2.40 18.98 -35.02
N GLN A 283 -2.99 17.82 -35.28
CA GLN A 283 -3.09 17.26 -36.63
C GLN A 283 -4.52 16.84 -36.96
N ARG A 284 -4.94 17.19 -38.18
CA ARG A 284 -6.19 16.74 -38.79
C ARG A 284 -5.96 16.42 -40.26
N GLY A 285 -6.01 15.13 -40.61
CA GLY A 285 -5.65 14.66 -41.95
C GLY A 285 -4.22 15.07 -42.30
N THR A 286 -4.05 15.82 -43.39
CA THR A 286 -2.75 16.35 -43.84
C THR A 286 -2.38 17.69 -43.21
N LYS A 287 -3.31 18.38 -42.53
CA LYS A 287 -3.06 19.68 -41.91
C LYS A 287 -2.46 19.48 -40.52
N ARG A 288 -1.40 20.22 -40.21
CA ARG A 288 -0.74 20.20 -38.90
C ARG A 288 -0.43 21.62 -38.42
N ILE A 289 -0.69 21.89 -37.14
CA ILE A 289 -0.51 23.19 -36.50
C ILE A 289 0.28 23.01 -35.20
N SER A 290 1.42 23.68 -35.09
CA SER A 290 2.22 23.73 -33.85
C SER A 290 1.59 24.70 -32.85
N LYS A 291 1.31 24.25 -31.63
CA LYS A 291 0.87 25.11 -30.52
C LYS A 291 1.63 24.83 -29.24
N LYS A 292 2.03 25.91 -28.55
CA LYS A 292 2.53 25.84 -27.18
C LYS A 292 1.34 25.80 -26.23
N LEU A 293 1.21 24.70 -25.49
CA LEU A 293 0.07 24.43 -24.61
C LEU A 293 0.56 24.03 -23.22
N PRO A 294 -0.14 24.45 -22.15
CA PRO A 294 0.24 24.05 -20.80
C PRO A 294 -0.14 22.58 -20.57
N LEU A 295 0.74 21.83 -19.91
CA LEU A 295 0.47 20.46 -19.48
C LEU A 295 -0.76 20.34 -18.56
N THR A 296 -1.12 21.42 -17.85
CA THR A 296 -2.31 21.50 -16.98
C THR A 296 -3.61 21.77 -17.75
N MET A 297 -3.57 21.95 -19.07
CA MET A 297 -4.77 22.17 -19.88
C MET A 297 -5.64 20.91 -19.84
N GLU A 298 -6.92 21.07 -19.49
CA GLU A 298 -7.90 19.98 -19.58
C GLU A 298 -8.21 19.63 -21.04
N VAL A 299 -8.49 18.34 -21.29
CA VAL A 299 -8.84 17.84 -22.62
C VAL A 299 -10.04 18.58 -23.22
N GLN A 300 -11.07 18.92 -22.43
CA GLN A 300 -12.20 19.71 -22.95
C GLN A 300 -11.77 21.06 -23.56
N LYS A 301 -10.84 21.75 -22.91
CA LYS A 301 -10.33 23.05 -23.38
C LYS A 301 -9.49 22.86 -24.65
N LEU A 302 -8.72 21.78 -24.71
CA LEU A 302 -7.95 21.41 -25.89
C LEU A 302 -8.87 21.12 -27.08
N LYS A 303 -9.93 20.33 -26.89
CA LYS A 303 -10.91 20.03 -27.93
C LYS A 303 -11.53 21.31 -28.49
N VAL A 304 -11.99 22.22 -27.62
CA VAL A 304 -12.51 23.54 -28.03
C VAL A 304 -11.49 24.35 -28.84
N LEU A 305 -10.21 24.33 -28.44
CA LEU A 305 -9.15 25.00 -29.19
C LEU A 305 -8.97 24.38 -30.59
N ILE A 306 -8.94 23.06 -30.69
CA ILE A 306 -8.77 22.34 -31.95
C ILE A 306 -9.96 22.58 -32.88
N HIS A 307 -11.19 22.54 -32.37
CA HIS A 307 -12.38 22.90 -33.14
C HIS A 307 -12.26 24.29 -33.77
N ARG A 308 -11.76 25.27 -33.00
CA ARG A 308 -11.53 26.63 -33.51
C ARG A 308 -10.40 26.71 -34.55
N LEU A 309 -9.30 26.00 -34.32
CA LEU A 309 -8.12 26.07 -35.19
C LEU A 309 -8.31 25.36 -36.54
N PHE A 310 -9.12 24.31 -36.56
CA PHE A 310 -9.39 23.53 -37.77
C PHE A 310 -10.78 23.77 -38.35
N GLU A 311 -11.54 24.72 -37.79
CA GLU A 311 -12.90 25.08 -38.21
C GLU A 311 -13.81 23.84 -38.29
N LEU A 312 -13.79 23.03 -37.23
CA LEU A 312 -14.51 21.74 -37.19
C LEU A 312 -15.92 21.92 -36.65
N ASP A 313 -16.89 21.34 -37.34
CA ASP A 313 -18.28 21.25 -36.87
C ASP A 313 -18.40 20.41 -35.59
N SER A 314 -19.50 20.59 -34.85
CA SER A 314 -19.80 19.91 -33.56
C SER A 314 -20.03 18.40 -33.64
N SER A 315 -19.52 17.73 -34.68
CA SER A 315 -19.57 16.28 -34.85
C SER A 315 -18.76 15.57 -33.76
N GLU A 316 -19.16 14.35 -33.41
CA GLU A 316 -18.36 13.47 -32.56
C GLU A 316 -16.99 13.20 -33.22
N LEU A 317 -15.94 13.67 -32.57
CA LEU A 317 -14.55 13.50 -33.00
C LEU A 317 -13.77 12.77 -31.91
N ASN A 318 -12.91 11.85 -32.34
CA ASN A 318 -11.98 11.16 -31.47
C ASN A 318 -10.61 11.81 -31.52
N PHE A 319 -9.99 11.97 -30.36
CA PHE A 319 -8.71 12.64 -30.20
C PHE A 319 -7.71 11.63 -29.63
N PHE A 320 -6.53 11.56 -30.24
CA PHE A 320 -5.47 10.65 -29.82
C PHE A 320 -4.17 11.41 -29.69
N SER A 321 -3.40 11.14 -28.64
CA SER A 321 -1.99 11.53 -28.59
C SER A 321 -1.09 10.38 -29.02
N TYR A 322 -0.01 10.70 -29.71
CA TYR A 322 1.08 9.76 -29.99
C TYR A 322 2.41 10.49 -30.11
N SER A 323 3.49 9.77 -29.81
CA SER A 323 4.84 10.30 -29.93
C SER A 323 5.49 9.85 -31.23
N PRO A 324 6.16 10.73 -32.00
CA PRO A 324 7.00 10.34 -33.13
C PRO A 324 8.06 9.30 -32.77
N LYS A 325 8.53 9.30 -31.50
CA LYS A 325 9.50 8.33 -30.98
C LYS A 325 8.92 6.92 -30.86
N ASN A 326 7.59 6.79 -30.79
CA ASN A 326 6.89 5.51 -30.70
C ASN A 326 5.57 5.53 -31.50
N PRO A 327 5.65 5.46 -32.85
CA PRO A 327 4.51 5.69 -33.75
C PRO A 327 3.43 4.60 -33.71
N GLY A 328 3.67 3.48 -33.02
CA GLY A 328 2.70 2.39 -32.86
C GLY A 328 1.75 2.56 -31.66
N LEU A 329 1.99 3.56 -30.80
CA LEU A 329 1.23 3.75 -29.57
C LEU A 329 0.35 5.00 -29.66
N TYR A 330 -0.95 4.78 -29.80
CA TYR A 330 -1.97 5.83 -29.76
C TYR A 330 -2.68 5.80 -28.40
N ILE A 331 -2.73 6.95 -27.74
CA ILE A 331 -3.39 7.12 -26.45
C ILE A 331 -4.67 7.95 -26.69
N PRO A 332 -5.87 7.38 -26.49
CA PRO A 332 -7.11 8.13 -26.62
C PRO A 332 -7.23 9.20 -25.53
N LEU A 333 -7.64 10.41 -25.91
CA LEU A 333 -7.97 11.52 -25.02
C LEU A 333 -9.48 11.47 -24.70
N ASP A 334 -9.86 10.44 -23.95
CA ASP A 334 -11.24 10.04 -23.69
C ASP A 334 -11.90 10.77 -22.50
N ASN A 335 -11.11 11.29 -21.56
CA ASN A 335 -11.61 11.99 -20.39
C ASN A 335 -11.38 13.51 -20.48
N ASP A 336 -12.49 14.23 -20.66
CA ASP A 336 -12.55 15.68 -20.84
C ASP A 336 -12.07 16.50 -19.62
N LEU A 337 -12.18 15.94 -18.42
CA LEU A 337 -11.79 16.59 -17.17
C LEU A 337 -10.32 16.33 -16.79
N ARG A 338 -9.62 15.44 -17.51
CA ARG A 338 -8.21 15.15 -17.24
C ARG A 338 -7.30 16.18 -17.91
N PRO A 339 -6.20 16.59 -17.26
CA PRO A 339 -5.19 17.46 -17.86
C PRO A 339 -4.30 16.69 -18.86
N LEU A 340 -3.64 17.38 -19.78
CA LEU A 340 -2.69 16.76 -20.73
C LEU A 340 -1.56 15.99 -20.03
N SER A 341 -1.12 16.43 -18.84
CA SER A 341 -0.13 15.73 -18.03
C SER A 341 -0.53 14.30 -17.67
N PHE A 342 -1.84 14.02 -17.53
CA PHE A 342 -2.34 12.68 -17.25
C PHE A 342 -2.03 11.69 -18.37
N TYR A 343 -2.03 12.16 -19.62
CA TYR A 343 -1.76 11.34 -20.81
C TYR A 343 -0.27 11.27 -21.17
N SER A 344 0.60 11.75 -20.28
CA SER A 344 2.06 11.73 -20.43
C SER A 344 2.57 12.33 -21.75
N VAL A 345 1.90 13.37 -22.25
CA VAL A 345 2.27 14.02 -23.51
C VAL A 345 3.54 14.85 -23.34
N GLU A 346 4.48 14.74 -24.27
CA GLU A 346 5.78 15.41 -24.23
C GLU A 346 5.92 16.49 -25.32
N ASP A 347 7.01 17.27 -25.26
CA ASP A 347 7.33 18.27 -26.29
C ASP A 347 7.59 17.59 -27.64
N GLY A 348 6.90 18.05 -28.69
CA GLY A 348 6.95 17.48 -30.04
C GLY A 348 5.93 16.38 -30.32
N ASP A 349 5.18 15.92 -29.31
CA ASP A 349 4.12 14.93 -29.50
C ASP A 349 2.95 15.48 -30.33
N ILE A 350 2.18 14.56 -30.88
CA ILE A 350 1.14 14.85 -31.86
C ILE A 350 -0.22 14.53 -31.27
N ILE A 351 -1.15 15.46 -31.40
CA ILE A 351 -2.56 15.25 -31.09
C ILE A 351 -3.33 15.15 -32.41
N GLU A 352 -3.75 13.94 -32.73
CA GLU A 352 -4.47 13.62 -33.96
C GLU A 352 -5.97 13.56 -33.73
N VAL A 353 -6.71 14.19 -34.63
CA VAL A 353 -8.17 14.25 -34.62
C VAL A 353 -8.71 13.35 -35.72
N LYS A 354 -9.48 12.32 -35.36
CA LYS A 354 -10.12 11.37 -36.29
C LYS A 354 -11.64 11.48 -36.21
N ASN A 355 -12.32 11.21 -37.32
CA ASN A 355 -13.77 11.06 -37.31
C ASN A 355 -14.15 9.80 -36.54
N SER A 356 -15.29 9.80 -35.86
CA SER A 356 -15.84 8.61 -35.20
C SER A 356 -16.26 7.49 -36.18
N SER A 357 -16.00 7.62 -37.49
CA SER A 357 -16.23 6.57 -38.50
C SER A 357 -15.34 6.78 -39.74
N VAL A 358 -14.24 6.03 -39.84
CA VAL A 358 -14.00 4.97 -40.84
C VAL A 358 -13.20 3.87 -40.14
#